data_AF-A0A7Z9XFE7-F1
#
_entry.id   AF-A0A7Z9XFE7-F1
#
_cell.length_a   1.000
_cell.length_b   1.000
_cell.length_c   1.000
_cell.angle_alpha   90.00
_cell.angle_beta   90.00
_cell.angle_gamma   90.00
#
_symmetry.space_group_name_H-M   'P 1'
#
loop_
_entity.id
_entity.type
_entity.pdbx_description
1 polymer ?
#
loop_
_entity_poly.entity_id
_entity_poly.type
_entity_poly.pdbx_seq_one_letter_code
_entity_poly.pdbx_strand_id
1 'polypeptide(L)'
;MHFRSSLSLRDIFANRLPEGRDSVTKRVVGRAGVLLIFLVKFILTCGLLYTLTNWISSSFHELINCLTATTVGLLLRVLGVNASVHDVFIWLDGFSVKIITECSAIFLVILFFSFVFAYPTSIRNKVVGLLFGIPALFLVNLLRISLILVVGARFSSLFQYAHVYTGQILMIFMVFSISLFWLRLVLLVPTKDSPFSFFIRFIASSSLPFLLWLYLHKRYVLAHLHAIGFLLSPFGYDLTLPANLDIYPVTFNTFNVVAFTALILATKSIDRRVKVKGLLAGLAVLSMVHFIFRLLESLFLTFGVASAFGPFVAFIIINEWILPFVLWLIIVNKDIFRKKGILTCPFCRSEKTGIVQHIVARRGKEALLP
;
A
#
# COMPACT_ATOMS: atom_id res chain seq x y z
N MET A 1 -7.69 48.96 -24.13
CA MET A 1 -7.38 47.63 -24.71
C MET A 1 -7.13 46.64 -23.59
N HIS A 2 -7.85 45.53 -23.63
CA HIS A 2 -7.78 44.39 -22.71
C HIS A 2 -6.44 43.64 -22.77
N PHE A 3 -5.98 43.10 -21.64
CA PHE A 3 -5.80 41.64 -21.51
C PHE A 3 -5.76 41.21 -20.04
N ARG A 4 -6.82 40.48 -19.63
CA ARG A 4 -6.82 39.58 -18.46
C ARG A 4 -6.13 38.28 -18.88
N SER A 5 -5.35 37.64 -18.00
CA SER A 5 -5.62 36.28 -17.50
C SER A 5 -4.37 35.59 -16.94
N SER A 6 -4.36 35.36 -15.63
CA SER A 6 -3.76 34.16 -15.05
C SER A 6 -4.61 33.77 -13.84
N LEU A 7 -5.80 33.22 -14.12
CA LEU A 7 -6.60 32.53 -13.13
C LEU A 7 -5.81 31.30 -12.69
N SER A 8 -5.29 31.33 -11.47
CA SER A 8 -4.62 30.17 -10.91
C SER A 8 -5.67 29.11 -10.55
N LEU A 9 -5.36 27.84 -10.75
CA LEU A 9 -6.21 26.71 -10.33
C LEU A 9 -6.57 26.73 -8.83
N ARG A 10 -5.92 27.57 -8.01
CA ARG A 10 -6.28 27.78 -6.60
C ARG A 10 -7.58 28.56 -6.44
N ASP A 11 -7.88 29.48 -7.35
CA ASP A 11 -9.01 30.40 -7.21
C ASP A 11 -10.35 29.73 -7.58
N ILE A 12 -10.31 28.69 -8.42
CA ILE A 12 -11.49 27.90 -8.80
C ILE A 12 -12.00 27.01 -7.66
N PHE A 13 -11.14 26.65 -6.69
CA PHE A 13 -11.49 25.75 -5.59
C PHE A 13 -11.62 26.42 -4.21
N ALA A 14 -11.29 27.71 -4.07
CA ALA A 14 -11.32 28.42 -2.79
C ALA A 14 -12.71 28.96 -2.39
N ASN A 15 -13.62 29.20 -3.36
CA ASN A 15 -14.87 29.95 -3.13
C ASN A 15 -16.13 29.10 -2.91
N ARG A 16 -16.08 28.06 -2.06
CA ARG A 16 -17.30 27.44 -1.52
C ARG A 16 -17.14 27.07 -0.05
N LEU A 17 -17.28 28.06 0.83
CA LEU A 17 -17.70 27.83 2.21
C LEU A 17 -19.22 28.02 2.26
N PRO A 18 -20.03 26.98 2.54
CA PRO A 18 -21.41 27.18 2.92
C PRO A 18 -21.44 27.64 4.38
N GLU A 19 -21.98 28.83 4.62
CA GLU A 19 -22.46 29.25 5.93
C GLU A 19 -23.76 28.50 6.27
N GLY A 20 -23.83 27.96 7.50
CA GLY A 20 -25.10 27.85 8.22
C GLY A 20 -25.82 26.50 8.23
N ARG A 21 -26.06 26.05 9.47
CA ARG A 21 -27.10 25.11 9.97
C ARG A 21 -27.01 23.64 9.57
N ASP A 22 -26.60 22.83 10.56
CA ASP A 22 -27.21 21.52 10.83
C ASP A 22 -27.08 21.20 12.32
N SER A 23 -28.15 21.46 13.06
CA SER A 23 -28.42 20.93 14.39
C SER A 23 -28.94 19.50 14.25
N VAL A 24 -28.02 18.53 14.24
CA VAL A 24 -28.33 17.13 14.52
C VAL A 24 -27.28 16.65 15.50
N THR A 25 -27.74 16.07 16.61
CA THR A 25 -26.97 15.46 17.69
C THR A 25 -26.11 14.31 17.15
N LYS A 26 -25.07 14.62 16.37
CA LYS A 26 -24.09 13.65 15.88
C LYS A 26 -23.26 13.23 17.07
N ARG A 27 -23.41 11.96 17.49
CA ARG A 27 -22.44 11.27 18.34
C ARG A 27 -21.04 11.66 17.84
N VAL A 28 -20.31 12.43 18.64
CA VAL A 28 -18.98 12.88 18.25
C VAL A 28 -18.07 11.67 18.34
N VAL A 29 -17.99 10.91 17.25
CA VAL A 29 -17.07 9.78 17.15
C VAL A 29 -15.65 10.34 17.35
N GLY A 30 -14.98 9.86 18.40
CA GLY A 30 -13.59 10.19 18.68
C GLY A 30 -12.67 9.68 17.56
N ARG A 31 -11.43 10.19 17.49
CA ARG A 31 -10.45 9.80 16.44
C ARG A 31 -10.28 8.28 16.35
N ALA A 32 -10.21 7.59 17.49
CA ALA A 32 -10.12 6.14 17.54
C ALA A 32 -11.32 5.44 16.88
N GLY A 33 -12.53 5.97 17.07
CA GLY A 33 -13.73 5.44 16.41
C GLY A 33 -13.73 5.70 14.90
N VAL A 34 -13.22 6.85 14.44
CA VAL A 34 -13.05 7.11 12.99
C VAL A 34 -12.05 6.15 12.36
N LEU A 35 -10.91 5.92 13.03
CA LEU A 35 -9.91 4.96 12.59
C LEU A 35 -10.48 3.54 12.56
N LEU A 36 -11.23 3.12 13.59
CA LEU A 36 -11.84 1.79 13.63
C LEU A 36 -12.85 1.61 12.49
N ILE A 37 -13.75 2.57 12.28
CA ILE A 37 -14.72 2.55 11.17
C ILE A 37 -13.99 2.48 9.83
N PHE A 38 -12.93 3.26 9.66
CA PHE A 38 -12.09 3.23 8.47
C PHE A 38 -11.49 1.83 8.26
N LEU A 39 -10.81 1.28 9.26
CA LEU A 39 -10.13 -0.02 9.18
C LEU A 39 -11.12 -1.15 8.89
N VAL A 40 -12.26 -1.18 9.56
CA VAL A 40 -13.31 -2.18 9.30
C VAL A 40 -13.82 -2.07 7.87
N LYS A 41 -14.19 -0.87 7.41
CA LYS A 41 -14.64 -0.65 6.03
C LYS A 41 -13.57 -1.03 5.01
N PHE A 42 -12.32 -0.68 5.28
CA PHE A 42 -11.18 -1.00 4.42
C PHE A 42 -10.99 -2.50 4.28
N ILE A 43 -10.90 -3.22 5.40
CA ILE A 43 -10.70 -4.68 5.43
C ILE A 43 -11.88 -5.40 4.76
N LEU A 44 -13.13 -5.02 5.07
CA LEU A 44 -14.31 -5.61 4.46
C LEU A 44 -14.37 -5.36 2.95
N THR A 45 -14.00 -4.16 2.50
CA THR A 45 -14.00 -3.82 1.07
C THR A 45 -12.89 -4.56 0.33
N CYS A 46 -11.68 -4.63 0.89
CA CYS A 46 -10.59 -5.44 0.34
C CYS A 46 -10.98 -6.91 0.22
N GLY A 47 -11.54 -7.48 1.30
CA GLY A 47 -11.98 -8.88 1.33
C GLY A 47 -13.07 -9.16 0.30
N LEU A 48 -14.11 -8.30 0.24
CA LEU A 48 -15.20 -8.42 -0.73
C LEU A 48 -14.70 -8.32 -2.18
N LEU A 49 -13.89 -7.31 -2.50
CA LEU A 49 -13.40 -7.15 -3.87
C LEU A 49 -12.49 -8.30 -4.28
N TYR A 50 -11.65 -8.80 -3.37
CA TYR A 50 -10.81 -9.95 -3.64
C TYR A 50 -11.62 -11.22 -3.87
N THR A 51 -12.63 -11.51 -3.04
CA THR A 51 -13.47 -12.69 -3.24
C THR A 51 -14.23 -12.59 -4.56
N LEU A 52 -14.76 -11.40 -4.89
CA LEU A 52 -15.38 -11.14 -6.19
C LEU A 52 -14.41 -11.39 -7.35
N THR A 53 -13.14 -10.94 -7.26
CA THR A 53 -12.17 -11.24 -8.32
C THR A 53 -11.91 -12.73 -8.47
N ASN A 54 -11.84 -13.50 -7.39
CA ASN A 54 -11.64 -14.95 -7.50
C ASN A 54 -12.88 -15.71 -7.96
N TRP A 55 -14.07 -15.13 -7.80
CA TRP A 55 -15.33 -15.68 -8.30
C TRP A 55 -15.52 -15.41 -9.80
N ILE A 56 -14.86 -14.38 -10.33
CA ILE A 56 -14.87 -14.10 -11.75
C ILE A 56 -14.14 -15.23 -12.50
N SER A 57 -14.62 -15.57 -13.70
CA SER A 57 -14.09 -16.68 -14.50
C SER A 57 -12.60 -16.52 -14.82
N SER A 58 -11.89 -17.65 -14.94
CA SER A 58 -10.49 -17.71 -15.36
C SER A 58 -10.25 -16.98 -16.69
N SER A 59 -11.19 -17.04 -17.63
CA SER A 59 -11.14 -16.34 -18.91
C SER A 59 -11.04 -14.82 -18.79
N PHE A 60 -11.67 -14.23 -17.75
CA PHE A 60 -11.55 -12.79 -17.52
C PHE A 60 -10.16 -12.42 -17.01
N HIS A 61 -9.58 -13.21 -16.10
CA HIS A 61 -8.20 -13.00 -15.67
C HIS A 61 -7.22 -13.10 -16.83
N GLU A 62 -7.42 -14.10 -17.70
CA GLU A 62 -6.63 -14.27 -18.92
C GLU A 62 -6.77 -13.07 -19.86
N LEU A 63 -7.99 -12.58 -20.08
CA LEU A 63 -8.23 -11.36 -20.87
C LEU A 63 -7.46 -10.16 -20.32
N ILE A 64 -7.52 -9.91 -19.00
CA ILE A 64 -6.79 -8.80 -18.39
C ILE A 64 -5.26 -8.97 -18.53
N ASN A 65 -4.76 -10.20 -18.42
CA ASN A 65 -3.35 -10.50 -18.58
C ASN A 65 -2.89 -10.29 -20.04
N CYS A 66 -3.69 -10.72 -21.03
CA CYS A 66 -3.45 -10.46 -22.46
C CYS A 66 -3.47 -8.97 -22.79
N LEU A 67 -4.43 -8.22 -22.25
CA LEU A 67 -4.49 -6.76 -22.41
C LEU A 67 -3.27 -6.08 -21.81
N THR A 68 -2.83 -6.53 -20.63
CA THR A 68 -1.61 -6.03 -19.99
C THR A 68 -0.39 -6.32 -20.87
N ALA A 69 -0.24 -7.56 -21.36
CA ALA A 69 0.87 -7.96 -22.23
C ALA A 69 0.92 -7.12 -23.52
N THR A 70 -0.24 -6.96 -24.18
CA THR A 70 -0.39 -6.16 -25.40
C THR A 70 -0.03 -4.69 -25.18
N THR A 71 -0.49 -4.11 -24.06
CA THR A 71 -0.23 -2.71 -23.74
C THR A 71 1.24 -2.46 -23.41
N VAL A 72 1.89 -3.38 -22.67
CA VAL A 72 3.34 -3.32 -22.42
C VAL A 72 4.13 -3.46 -23.72
N GLY A 73 3.77 -4.41 -24.59
CA GLY A 73 4.43 -4.58 -25.89
C GLY A 73 4.28 -3.33 -26.78
N LEU A 74 3.11 -2.70 -26.79
CA LEU A 74 2.91 -1.43 -27.48
C LEU A 74 3.79 -0.31 -26.91
N LEU A 75 3.82 -0.17 -25.58
CA LEU A 75 4.66 0.83 -24.91
C LEU A 75 6.14 0.65 -25.25
N LEU A 76 6.65 -0.58 -25.22
CA LEU A 76 8.03 -0.88 -25.59
C LEU A 76 8.34 -0.54 -27.05
N ARG A 77 7.44 -0.87 -27.99
CA ARG A 77 7.60 -0.50 -29.41
C ARG A 77 7.62 1.01 -29.61
N VAL A 78 6.76 1.76 -28.92
CA VAL A 78 6.76 3.23 -28.95
C VAL A 78 8.09 3.80 -28.43
N LEU A 79 8.71 3.13 -27.46
CA LEU A 79 10.04 3.48 -26.92
C LEU A 79 11.21 2.97 -27.78
N GLY A 80 10.94 2.39 -28.96
CA GLY A 80 11.97 1.88 -29.88
C GLY A 80 12.53 0.50 -29.52
N VAL A 81 11.86 -0.23 -28.62
CA VAL A 81 12.25 -1.58 -28.20
C VAL A 81 11.38 -2.61 -28.92
N ASN A 82 12.02 -3.47 -29.72
CA ASN A 82 11.33 -4.49 -30.53
C ASN A 82 10.91 -5.70 -29.68
N ALA A 83 9.82 -5.57 -28.94
CA ALA A 83 9.18 -6.67 -28.21
C ALA A 83 8.06 -7.32 -29.04
N SER A 84 8.01 -8.64 -29.05
CA SER A 84 6.89 -9.40 -29.62
C SER A 84 5.98 -9.93 -28.51
N VAL A 85 4.68 -9.95 -28.78
CA VAL A 85 3.65 -10.37 -27.82
C VAL A 85 2.85 -11.51 -28.44
N HIS A 86 2.69 -12.60 -27.70
CA HIS A 86 1.86 -13.74 -28.05
C HIS A 86 1.05 -14.14 -26.82
N ASP A 87 -0.27 -13.96 -26.87
CA ASP A 87 -1.19 -14.14 -25.73
C ASP A 87 -0.74 -13.36 -24.49
N VAL A 88 -0.42 -14.08 -23.40
CA VAL A 88 0.08 -13.53 -22.14
C VAL A 88 1.61 -13.44 -22.08
N PHE A 89 2.32 -13.84 -23.13
CA PHE A 89 3.78 -13.83 -23.18
C PHE A 89 4.32 -12.60 -23.93
N ILE A 90 5.36 -12.00 -23.35
CA ILE A 90 6.14 -10.94 -24.00
C ILE A 90 7.57 -11.45 -24.17
N TRP A 91 8.10 -11.33 -25.38
CA TRP A 91 9.45 -11.74 -25.76
C TRP A 91 10.30 -10.52 -26.10
N LEU A 92 11.54 -10.52 -25.61
CA LEU A 92 12.55 -9.50 -25.86
C LEU A 92 13.94 -10.14 -25.82
N ASP A 93 14.70 -10.06 -26.92
CA ASP A 93 16.10 -10.53 -27.02
C ASP A 93 16.35 -11.94 -26.45
N GLY A 94 15.46 -12.90 -26.74
CA GLY A 94 15.56 -14.29 -26.27
C GLY A 94 15.10 -14.51 -24.81
N PHE A 95 14.72 -13.45 -24.10
CA PHE A 95 14.07 -13.52 -22.79
C PHE A 95 12.55 -13.40 -22.93
N SER A 96 11.80 -14.11 -22.10
CA SER A 96 10.34 -14.01 -22.07
C SER A 96 9.77 -13.97 -20.68
N VAL A 97 8.64 -13.27 -20.55
CA VAL A 97 7.88 -13.16 -19.32
C VAL A 97 6.43 -13.49 -19.62
N LYS A 98 5.85 -14.35 -18.78
CA LYS A 98 4.41 -14.62 -18.74
C LYS A 98 3.73 -13.62 -17.82
N ILE A 99 2.77 -12.87 -18.33
CA ILE A 99 1.92 -12.01 -17.51
C ILE A 99 0.90 -12.88 -16.78
N ILE A 100 0.99 -12.85 -15.45
CA ILE A 100 0.03 -13.50 -14.53
C ILE A 100 -0.81 -12.43 -13.82
N THR A 101 -1.87 -12.86 -13.15
CA THR A 101 -2.81 -11.95 -12.45
C THR A 101 -2.13 -11.07 -11.39
N GLU A 102 -1.06 -11.56 -10.74
CA GLU A 102 -0.27 -10.75 -9.81
C GLU A 102 0.44 -9.56 -10.50
N CYS A 103 0.68 -9.65 -11.80
CA CYS A 103 1.29 -8.59 -12.61
C CYS A 103 0.27 -7.61 -13.20
N SER A 104 -1.04 -7.86 -13.15
CA SER A 104 -2.06 -7.00 -13.80
C SER A 104 -2.59 -5.86 -12.94
N ALA A 105 -1.86 -5.50 -11.87
CA ALA A 105 -2.18 -4.43 -10.91
C ALA A 105 -3.51 -4.54 -10.15
N ILE A 106 -4.32 -5.59 -10.40
CA ILE A 106 -5.66 -5.77 -9.83
C ILE A 106 -5.63 -5.64 -8.30
N PHE A 107 -4.70 -6.34 -7.62
CA PHE A 107 -4.62 -6.30 -6.15
C PHE A 107 -4.29 -4.91 -5.61
N LEU A 108 -3.46 -4.15 -6.32
CA LEU A 108 -3.09 -2.78 -5.94
C LEU A 108 -4.25 -1.80 -6.17
N VAL A 109 -5.02 -2.02 -7.24
CA VAL A 109 -6.26 -1.28 -7.51
C VAL A 109 -7.30 -1.57 -6.43
N ILE A 110 -7.46 -2.83 -6.01
CA ILE A 110 -8.34 -3.21 -4.89
C ILE A 110 -7.90 -2.49 -3.60
N LEU A 111 -6.61 -2.52 -3.30
CA LEU A 111 -6.05 -1.86 -2.11
C LEU A 111 -6.32 -0.34 -2.13
N PHE A 112 -6.03 0.32 -3.25
CA PHE A 112 -6.27 1.76 -3.42
C PHE A 112 -7.75 2.13 -3.39
N PHE A 113 -8.58 1.37 -4.12
CA PHE A 113 -10.03 1.59 -4.14
C PHE A 113 -10.60 1.47 -2.73
N SER A 114 -10.23 0.41 -2.01
CA SER A 114 -10.70 0.18 -0.65
C SER A 114 -10.27 1.29 0.30
N PHE A 115 -9.06 1.83 0.13
CA PHE A 115 -8.59 2.98 0.88
C PHE A 115 -9.45 4.22 0.64
N VAL A 116 -9.64 4.61 -0.63
CA VAL A 116 -10.44 5.78 -1.02
C VAL A 116 -11.91 5.62 -0.60
N PHE A 117 -12.45 4.42 -0.76
CA PHE A 117 -13.83 4.09 -0.40
C PHE A 117 -14.06 4.15 1.11
N ALA A 118 -13.13 3.59 1.91
CA ALA A 118 -13.22 3.61 3.37
C ALA A 118 -13.02 5.01 3.96
N TYR A 119 -12.29 5.89 3.27
CA TYR A 119 -11.98 7.22 3.77
C TYR A 119 -13.24 8.09 3.98
N PRO A 120 -13.39 8.76 5.14
CA PRO A 120 -14.59 9.52 5.48
C PRO A 120 -14.63 10.88 4.77
N THR A 121 -14.97 10.88 3.47
CA THR A 121 -15.12 12.08 2.64
C THR A 121 -16.34 11.99 1.73
N SER A 122 -16.71 13.09 1.07
CA SER A 122 -17.81 13.15 0.10
C SER A 122 -17.58 12.20 -1.09
N ILE A 123 -18.67 11.70 -1.69
CA ILE A 123 -18.64 10.80 -2.86
C ILE A 123 -17.88 11.46 -4.03
N ARG A 124 -18.11 12.76 -4.26
CA ARG A 124 -17.39 13.52 -5.29
C ARG A 124 -15.87 13.42 -5.14
N ASN A 125 -15.35 13.59 -3.93
CA ASN A 125 -13.91 13.50 -3.67
C ASN A 125 -13.38 12.09 -3.91
N LYS A 126 -14.17 11.06 -3.58
CA LYS A 126 -13.82 9.65 -3.86
C LYS A 126 -13.73 9.39 -5.35
N VAL A 127 -14.75 9.79 -6.13
CA VAL A 127 -14.76 9.61 -7.59
C VAL A 127 -13.56 10.28 -8.24
N VAL A 128 -13.23 11.52 -7.86
CA VAL A 128 -12.02 12.20 -8.34
C VAL A 128 -10.77 11.38 -7.99
N GLY A 129 -10.66 10.88 -6.76
CA GLY A 129 -9.52 10.04 -6.35
C GLY A 129 -9.37 8.77 -7.18
N LEU A 130 -10.48 8.07 -7.46
CA LEU A 130 -10.49 6.85 -8.25
C LEU A 130 -10.18 7.12 -9.72
N LEU A 131 -10.76 8.17 -10.31
CA LEU A 131 -10.58 8.53 -11.71
C LEU A 131 -9.12 8.88 -12.06
N PHE A 132 -8.37 9.47 -11.11
CA PHE A 132 -6.96 9.78 -11.31
C PHE A 132 -6.03 8.68 -10.80
N GLY A 133 -6.34 8.09 -9.65
CA GLY A 133 -5.44 7.14 -8.98
C GLY A 133 -5.39 5.78 -9.66
N ILE A 134 -6.51 5.26 -10.18
CA ILE A 134 -6.53 3.97 -10.86
C ILE A 134 -5.69 4.02 -12.15
N PRO A 135 -5.90 4.98 -13.08
CA PRO A 135 -5.04 5.08 -14.27
C PRO A 135 -3.57 5.30 -13.95
N ALA A 136 -3.26 6.08 -12.89
CA ALA A 136 -1.88 6.28 -12.46
C ALA A 136 -1.22 4.97 -11.99
N LEU A 137 -1.93 4.12 -11.25
CA LEU A 137 -1.43 2.80 -10.83
C LEU A 137 -1.22 1.87 -12.02
N PHE A 138 -2.14 1.86 -12.98
CA PHE A 138 -1.96 1.09 -14.22
C PHE A 138 -0.73 1.55 -14.99
N LEU A 139 -0.54 2.86 -15.17
CA LEU A 139 0.63 3.40 -15.87
C LEU A 139 1.94 3.02 -15.17
N VAL A 140 2.01 3.15 -13.85
CA VAL A 140 3.18 2.75 -13.07
C VAL A 140 3.45 1.25 -13.22
N ASN A 141 2.40 0.42 -13.22
CA ASN A 141 2.56 -1.02 -13.42
C ASN A 141 3.06 -1.36 -14.83
N LEU A 142 2.58 -0.68 -15.88
CA LEU A 142 3.09 -0.87 -17.25
C LEU A 142 4.58 -0.49 -17.35
N LEU A 143 4.97 0.62 -16.74
CA LEU A 143 6.38 1.05 -16.66
C LEU A 143 7.23 0.05 -15.88
N ARG A 144 6.70 -0.48 -14.77
CA ARG A 144 7.35 -1.55 -13.99
C ARG A 144 7.61 -2.77 -14.86
N ILE A 145 6.60 -3.31 -15.53
CA ILE A 145 6.73 -4.53 -16.34
C ILE A 145 7.74 -4.29 -17.47
N SER A 146 7.66 -3.14 -18.13
CA SER A 146 8.61 -2.74 -19.17
C SER A 146 10.06 -2.71 -18.65
N LEU A 147 10.26 -2.13 -17.46
CA LEU A 147 11.58 -2.06 -16.81
C LEU A 147 12.12 -3.47 -16.50
N ILE A 148 11.33 -4.33 -15.87
CA ILE A 148 11.82 -5.68 -15.50
C ILE A 148 12.05 -6.56 -16.73
N LEU A 149 11.32 -6.35 -17.83
CA LEU A 149 11.55 -7.08 -19.08
C LEU A 149 12.90 -6.69 -19.69
N VAL A 150 13.22 -5.39 -19.74
CA VAL A 150 14.53 -4.91 -20.23
C VAL A 150 15.66 -5.38 -19.31
N VAL A 151 15.46 -5.32 -17.99
CA VAL A 151 16.44 -5.85 -17.02
C VAL A 151 16.64 -7.34 -17.20
N GLY A 152 15.57 -8.13 -17.38
CA GLY A 152 15.66 -9.57 -17.57
C GLY A 152 16.32 -9.97 -18.89
N ALA A 153 16.06 -9.23 -19.97
CA ALA A 153 16.69 -9.44 -21.26
C ALA A 153 18.21 -9.19 -21.24
N ARG A 154 18.66 -8.16 -20.49
CA ARG A 154 20.09 -7.82 -20.40
C ARG A 154 20.84 -8.55 -19.27
N PHE A 155 20.16 -8.80 -18.16
CA PHE A 155 20.71 -9.32 -16.91
C PHE A 155 19.73 -10.33 -16.30
N SER A 156 19.60 -11.50 -16.92
CA SER A 156 18.66 -12.54 -16.50
C SER A 156 18.81 -12.95 -15.02
N SER A 157 20.04 -12.94 -14.50
CA SER A 157 20.34 -13.20 -13.09
C SER A 157 19.72 -12.18 -12.12
N LEU A 158 19.49 -10.93 -12.57
CA LEU A 158 18.91 -9.86 -11.75
C LEU A 158 17.39 -9.81 -11.79
N PHE A 159 16.74 -10.55 -12.71
CA PHE A 159 15.31 -10.47 -12.95
C PHE A 159 14.48 -10.70 -11.68
N GLN A 160 14.74 -11.78 -10.94
CA GLN A 160 13.94 -12.13 -9.75
C GLN A 160 14.05 -11.06 -8.65
N TYR A 161 15.25 -10.52 -8.46
CA TYR A 161 15.49 -9.44 -7.50
C TYR A 161 14.76 -8.16 -7.88
N ALA A 162 14.85 -7.76 -9.16
CA ALA A 162 14.14 -6.61 -9.69
C ALA A 162 12.62 -6.80 -9.66
N HIS A 163 12.14 -8.01 -9.97
CA HIS A 163 10.73 -8.38 -9.96
C HIS A 163 10.12 -8.21 -8.56
N VAL A 164 10.79 -8.70 -7.51
CA VAL A 164 10.34 -8.57 -6.12
C VAL A 164 10.45 -7.14 -5.62
N TYR A 165 11.59 -6.47 -5.84
CA TYR A 165 11.78 -5.08 -5.39
C TYR A 165 10.73 -4.14 -6.01
N THR A 166 10.58 -4.21 -7.33
CA THR A 166 9.64 -3.33 -8.04
C THR A 166 8.20 -3.77 -7.86
N GLY A 167 7.94 -5.07 -7.66
CA GLY A 167 6.59 -5.62 -7.50
C GLY A 167 6.00 -5.34 -6.14
N GLN A 168 6.69 -5.74 -5.08
CA GLN A 168 6.16 -5.59 -3.74
C GLN A 168 6.50 -4.20 -3.18
N ILE A 169 7.78 -3.85 -3.09
CA ILE A 169 8.19 -2.64 -2.36
C ILE A 169 7.76 -1.37 -3.10
N LEU A 170 8.11 -1.25 -4.39
CA LEU A 170 7.80 -0.04 -5.17
C LEU A 170 6.30 0.12 -5.40
N MET A 171 5.55 -0.93 -5.77
CA MET A 171 4.11 -0.77 -6.02
C MET A 171 3.31 -0.44 -4.76
N ILE A 172 3.62 -1.11 -3.63
CA ILE A 172 3.03 -0.77 -2.34
C ILE A 172 3.24 0.72 -2.06
N PHE A 173 4.49 1.18 -2.20
CA PHE A 173 4.84 2.58 -2.05
C PHE A 173 4.08 3.52 -3.02
N MET A 174 3.84 3.11 -4.26
CA MET A 174 3.10 3.91 -5.23
C MET A 174 1.61 4.03 -4.85
N VAL A 175 0.99 2.96 -4.35
CA VAL A 175 -0.37 3.03 -3.78
C VAL A 175 -0.44 4.04 -2.64
N PHE A 176 0.54 4.02 -1.73
CA PHE A 176 0.62 5.02 -0.65
C PHE A 176 0.78 6.44 -1.19
N SER A 177 1.70 6.63 -2.13
CA SER A 177 2.02 7.95 -2.67
C SER A 177 0.81 8.57 -3.38
N ILE A 178 0.09 7.78 -4.17
CA ILE A 178 -1.14 8.21 -4.85
C ILE A 178 -2.24 8.50 -3.83
N SER A 179 -2.39 7.67 -2.79
CA SER A 179 -3.33 7.91 -1.69
C SER A 179 -3.05 9.22 -0.95
N LEU A 180 -1.79 9.48 -0.61
CA LEU A 180 -1.38 10.72 0.05
C LEU A 180 -1.52 11.94 -0.88
N PHE A 181 -1.20 11.80 -2.16
CA PHE A 181 -1.38 12.85 -3.16
C PHE A 181 -2.85 13.23 -3.32
N TRP A 182 -3.75 12.25 -3.37
CA TRP A 182 -5.18 12.46 -3.37
C TRP A 182 -5.66 13.20 -2.12
N LEU A 183 -5.25 12.76 -0.92
CA LEU A 183 -5.57 13.44 0.34
C LEU A 183 -5.10 14.90 0.37
N ARG A 184 -3.91 15.17 -0.18
CA ARG A 184 -3.33 16.51 -0.20
C ARG A 184 -4.03 17.42 -1.21
N LEU A 185 -4.26 16.95 -2.44
CA LEU A 185 -4.80 17.80 -3.51
C LEU A 185 -6.32 17.96 -3.43
N VAL A 186 -7.04 16.89 -3.10
CA VAL A 186 -8.51 16.87 -3.15
C VAL A 186 -9.10 17.22 -1.78
N LEU A 187 -8.49 16.72 -0.69
CA LEU A 187 -9.00 16.95 0.66
C LEU A 187 -8.25 18.06 1.41
N LEU A 188 -7.18 18.62 0.82
CA LEU A 188 -6.35 19.68 1.41
C LEU A 188 -5.83 19.31 2.81
N VAL A 189 -5.55 18.02 3.05
CA VAL A 189 -4.95 17.57 4.30
C VAL A 189 -3.50 18.05 4.33
N PRO A 190 -3.10 18.90 5.30
CA PRO A 190 -1.73 19.41 5.36
C PRO A 190 -0.79 18.28 5.78
N THR A 191 -0.01 17.76 4.82
CA THR A 191 1.09 16.85 5.10
C THR A 191 2.35 17.65 5.40
N LYS A 192 3.10 17.29 6.46
CA LYS A 192 4.38 17.95 6.81
C LYS A 192 5.43 17.84 5.70
N ASP A 193 5.34 16.84 4.84
CA ASP A 193 6.32 16.54 3.80
C ASP A 193 5.79 16.84 2.39
N SER A 194 6.71 17.17 1.49
CA SER A 194 6.45 17.13 0.05
C SER A 194 6.48 15.68 -0.45
N PRO A 195 5.58 15.28 -1.39
CA PRO A 195 5.56 13.93 -1.94
C PRO A 195 6.90 13.49 -2.49
N PHE A 196 7.61 14.38 -3.20
CA PHE A 196 8.90 14.08 -3.80
C PHE A 196 10.01 13.83 -2.75
N SER A 197 10.07 14.62 -1.67
CA SER A 197 11.05 14.39 -0.61
C SER A 197 10.77 13.07 0.13
N PHE A 198 9.49 12.75 0.34
CA PHE A 198 9.10 11.47 0.90
C PHE A 198 9.52 10.30 -0.01
N PHE A 199 9.32 10.43 -1.33
CA PHE A 199 9.73 9.44 -2.33
C PHE A 199 11.22 9.12 -2.25
N ILE A 200 12.09 10.15 -2.31
CA ILE A 200 13.54 9.95 -2.27
C ILE A 200 13.97 9.26 -0.97
N ARG A 201 13.41 9.70 0.18
CA ARG A 201 13.70 9.06 1.47
C ARG A 201 13.22 7.61 1.51
N PHE A 202 12.08 7.31 0.91
CA PHE A 202 11.56 5.95 0.85
C PHE A 202 12.46 5.04 0.04
N ILE A 203 12.91 5.48 -1.14
CA ILE A 203 13.87 4.71 -1.94
C ILE A 203 15.14 4.46 -1.13
N ALA A 204 15.75 5.50 -0.57
CA ALA A 204 16.94 5.34 0.28
C ALA A 204 16.72 4.40 1.47
N SER A 205 15.56 4.53 2.14
CA SER A 205 15.20 3.72 3.33
C SER A 205 14.76 2.29 2.98
N SER A 206 14.47 1.99 1.71
CA SER A 206 14.10 0.64 1.27
C SER A 206 15.28 -0.10 0.65
N SER A 207 16.17 0.57 -0.08
CA SER A 207 17.31 -0.08 -0.74
C SER A 207 18.27 -0.75 0.25
N LEU A 208 18.64 -0.07 1.35
CA LEU A 208 19.57 -0.65 2.33
C LEU A 208 18.96 -1.87 3.06
N PRO A 209 17.75 -1.81 3.62
CA PRO A 209 17.12 -3.00 4.20
C PRO A 209 16.82 -4.08 3.17
N PHE A 210 16.54 -3.73 1.91
CA PHE A 210 16.37 -4.71 0.84
C PHE A 210 17.64 -5.54 0.63
N LEU A 211 18.79 -4.89 0.47
CA LEU A 211 20.08 -5.58 0.30
C LEU A 211 20.41 -6.47 1.51
N LEU A 212 20.14 -5.98 2.73
CA LEU A 212 20.28 -6.79 3.94
C LEU A 212 19.33 -8.00 3.90
N TRP A 213 18.08 -7.81 3.48
CA TRP A 213 17.08 -8.87 3.42
C TRP A 213 17.39 -9.92 2.35
N LEU A 214 18.03 -9.54 1.23
CA LEU A 214 18.54 -10.48 0.23
C LEU A 214 19.54 -11.50 0.81
N TYR A 215 20.21 -11.17 1.92
CA TYR A 215 21.08 -12.11 2.62
C TYR A 215 20.31 -12.93 3.68
N LEU A 216 19.29 -12.33 4.31
CA LEU A 216 18.60 -12.92 5.46
C LEU A 216 17.36 -13.77 5.12
N HIS A 217 16.69 -13.51 4.00
CA HIS A 217 15.36 -14.07 3.69
C HIS A 217 15.32 -15.61 3.75
N LYS A 218 16.36 -16.30 3.23
CA LYS A 218 16.42 -17.77 3.26
C LYS A 218 16.52 -18.30 4.70
N ARG A 219 17.42 -17.73 5.50
CA ARG A 219 17.61 -18.12 6.91
C ARG A 219 16.36 -17.83 7.73
N TYR A 220 15.71 -16.71 7.46
CA TYR A 220 14.46 -16.33 8.07
C TYR A 220 13.37 -17.38 7.80
N VAL A 221 13.14 -17.75 6.54
CA VAL A 221 12.14 -18.77 6.18
C VAL A 221 12.51 -20.14 6.72
N LEU A 222 13.79 -20.53 6.68
CA LEU A 222 14.27 -21.79 7.23
C LEU A 222 13.99 -21.90 8.74
N ALA A 223 14.23 -20.82 9.50
CA ALA A 223 13.93 -20.78 10.92
C ALA A 223 12.42 -21.00 11.20
N HIS A 224 11.55 -20.44 10.36
CA HIS A 224 10.11 -20.67 10.46
C HIS A 224 9.75 -22.12 10.16
N LEU A 225 10.31 -22.71 9.10
CA LEU A 225 10.06 -24.10 8.75
C LEU A 225 10.55 -25.08 9.83
N HIS A 226 11.71 -24.85 10.43
CA HIS A 226 12.18 -25.64 11.58
C HIS A 226 11.21 -25.56 12.76
N ALA A 227 10.76 -24.34 13.11
CA ALA A 227 9.81 -24.14 14.19
C ALA A 227 8.45 -24.80 13.90
N ILE A 228 7.99 -24.76 12.64
CA ILE A 228 6.76 -25.45 12.21
C ILE A 228 6.94 -26.96 12.29
N GLY A 229 8.05 -27.51 11.79
CA GLY A 229 8.34 -28.94 11.87
C GLY A 229 8.37 -29.44 13.32
N PHE A 230 9.03 -28.68 14.21
CA PHE A 230 9.01 -28.96 15.64
C PHE A 230 7.60 -28.93 16.24
N LEU A 231 6.79 -27.93 15.87
CA LEU A 231 5.42 -27.80 16.36
C LEU A 231 4.50 -28.94 15.87
N LEU A 232 4.72 -29.41 14.64
CA LEU A 232 3.87 -30.39 13.97
C LEU A 232 4.28 -31.85 14.25
N SER A 233 5.55 -32.11 14.55
CA SER A 233 6.08 -33.46 14.81
C SER A 233 5.30 -34.25 15.87
N PRO A 234 4.87 -33.68 17.03
CA PRO A 234 4.06 -34.39 18.02
C PRO A 234 2.70 -34.89 17.50
N PHE A 235 2.22 -34.34 16.38
CA PHE A 235 0.95 -34.70 15.76
C PHE A 235 1.13 -35.70 14.61
N GLY A 236 2.34 -36.25 14.41
CA GLY A 236 2.65 -37.18 13.32
C GLY A 236 2.87 -36.53 11.96
N TYR A 237 3.06 -35.21 11.94
CA TYR A 237 3.33 -34.44 10.72
C TYR A 237 4.83 -34.17 10.60
N ASP A 238 5.54 -35.00 9.82
CA ASP A 238 6.97 -34.84 9.56
C ASP A 238 7.20 -33.92 8.36
N LEU A 239 7.60 -32.68 8.65
CA LEU A 239 7.84 -31.68 7.61
C LEU A 239 9.23 -31.88 6.98
N THR A 240 9.25 -32.22 5.68
CA THR A 240 10.48 -32.26 4.89
C THR A 240 10.88 -30.85 4.45
N LEU A 241 12.13 -30.48 4.73
CA LEU A 241 12.63 -29.15 4.39
C LEU A 241 13.02 -29.10 2.91
N PRO A 242 12.65 -28.02 2.19
CA PRO A 242 13.02 -27.88 0.78
C PRO A 242 14.54 -27.68 0.63
N ALA A 243 15.13 -28.34 -0.36
CA ALA A 243 16.56 -28.23 -0.66
C ALA A 243 16.99 -26.81 -1.08
N ASN A 244 16.09 -26.08 -1.76
CA ASN A 244 16.32 -24.71 -2.22
C ASN A 244 15.18 -23.78 -1.77
N LEU A 245 15.57 -22.58 -1.32
CA LEU A 245 14.67 -21.50 -0.92
C LEU A 245 14.86 -20.32 -1.88
N ASP A 246 14.34 -20.45 -3.10
CA ASP A 246 14.42 -19.39 -4.10
C ASP A 246 13.61 -18.15 -3.69
N ILE A 247 13.93 -17.00 -4.29
CA ILE A 247 13.20 -15.76 -4.00
C ILE A 247 11.72 -15.94 -4.34
N TYR A 248 11.45 -16.29 -5.59
CA TYR A 248 10.11 -16.63 -6.06
C TYR A 248 10.03 -18.13 -6.35
N PRO A 249 8.96 -18.83 -5.94
CA PRO A 249 7.80 -18.36 -5.19
C PRO A 249 7.95 -18.47 -3.66
N VAL A 250 9.14 -18.80 -3.15
CA VAL A 250 9.24 -19.38 -1.79
C VAL A 250 9.39 -18.33 -0.68
N THR A 251 10.15 -17.25 -0.91
CA THR A 251 10.53 -16.31 0.16
C THR A 251 10.11 -14.86 -0.11
N PHE A 252 9.61 -14.56 -1.32
CA PHE A 252 9.23 -13.22 -1.76
C PHE A 252 8.19 -12.57 -0.83
N ASN A 253 7.23 -13.32 -0.30
CA ASN A 253 6.21 -12.81 0.62
C ASN A 253 6.77 -12.14 1.90
N THR A 254 8.01 -12.42 2.28
CA THR A 254 8.67 -11.83 3.46
C THR A 254 9.25 -10.44 3.23
N PHE A 255 9.33 -9.98 1.97
CA PHE A 255 9.90 -8.68 1.62
C PHE A 255 8.96 -7.51 1.97
N ASN A 256 7.72 -7.80 2.37
CA ASN A 256 6.84 -6.83 3.03
C ASN A 256 7.46 -6.21 4.31
N VAL A 257 8.41 -6.90 4.96
CA VAL A 257 9.25 -6.38 6.07
C VAL A 257 10.03 -5.15 5.63
N VAL A 258 10.62 -5.21 4.44
CA VAL A 258 11.38 -4.11 3.85
C VAL A 258 10.45 -2.94 3.54
N ALA A 259 9.30 -3.21 2.93
CA ALA A 259 8.30 -2.20 2.62
C ALA A 259 7.82 -1.48 3.89
N PHE A 260 7.41 -2.23 4.92
CA PHE A 260 6.98 -1.68 6.21
C PHE A 260 8.09 -0.85 6.88
N THR A 261 9.31 -1.37 6.93
CA THR A 261 10.45 -0.68 7.52
C THR A 261 10.72 0.65 6.82
N ALA A 262 10.75 0.64 5.48
CA ALA A 262 10.98 1.82 4.68
C ALA A 262 9.89 2.88 4.87
N LEU A 263 8.61 2.49 4.96
CA LEU A 263 7.50 3.42 5.21
C LEU A 263 7.66 4.15 6.54
N ILE A 264 7.96 3.43 7.63
CA ILE A 264 8.13 4.02 8.96
C ILE A 264 9.35 4.95 9.00
N LEU A 265 10.48 4.52 8.41
CA LEU A 265 11.69 5.32 8.36
C LEU A 265 11.51 6.59 7.52
N ALA A 266 10.85 6.50 6.37
CA ALA A 266 10.62 7.61 5.45
C ALA A 266 9.62 8.66 5.97
N THR A 267 8.71 8.27 6.87
CA THR A 267 7.67 9.15 7.42
C THR A 267 8.27 10.12 8.44
N LYS A 268 8.35 11.42 8.13
CA LYS A 268 9.01 12.42 9.00
C LYS A 268 8.16 12.80 10.21
N SER A 269 6.85 12.65 10.13
CA SER A 269 5.94 13.11 11.18
C SER A 269 5.96 12.26 12.45
N ILE A 270 6.55 11.07 12.39
CA ILE A 270 6.68 10.15 13.53
C ILE A 270 7.95 10.47 14.34
N ASP A 271 7.79 10.69 15.64
CA ASP A 271 8.93 10.87 16.56
C ASP A 271 9.82 9.62 16.64
N ARG A 272 11.13 9.80 16.85
CA ARG A 272 12.12 8.70 16.87
C ARG A 272 11.75 7.55 17.81
N ARG A 273 11.26 7.86 19.03
CA ARG A 273 10.84 6.83 20.00
C ARG A 273 9.63 6.03 19.51
N VAL A 274 8.68 6.70 18.85
CA VAL A 274 7.49 6.06 18.28
C VAL A 274 7.89 5.22 17.06
N LYS A 275 8.83 5.68 16.23
CA LYS A 275 9.38 4.88 15.12
C LYS A 275 10.00 3.58 15.62
N VAL A 276 10.87 3.62 16.62
CA VAL A 276 11.54 2.41 17.15
C VAL A 276 10.52 1.44 17.73
N LYS A 277 9.61 1.91 18.60
CA LYS A 277 8.57 1.04 19.18
C LYS A 277 7.63 0.48 18.10
N GLY A 278 7.23 1.30 17.14
CA GLY A 278 6.37 0.92 16.03
C GLY A 278 7.03 -0.09 15.09
N LEU A 279 8.33 0.07 14.80
CA LEU A 279 9.11 -0.91 14.05
C LEU A 279 9.18 -2.24 14.78
N LEU A 280 9.59 -2.26 16.05
CA LEU A 280 9.69 -3.50 16.82
C LEU A 280 8.35 -4.24 16.89
N ALA A 281 7.27 -3.54 17.23
CA ALA A 281 5.93 -4.12 17.30
C ALA A 281 5.44 -4.59 15.93
N GLY A 282 5.61 -3.79 14.88
CA GLY A 282 5.16 -4.15 13.53
C GLY A 282 5.94 -5.30 12.92
N LEU A 283 7.26 -5.36 13.14
CA LEU A 283 8.10 -6.47 12.70
C LEU A 283 7.76 -7.76 13.44
N ALA A 284 7.43 -7.70 14.73
CA ALA A 284 6.96 -8.87 15.48
C ALA A 284 5.62 -9.39 14.94
N VAL A 285 4.67 -8.49 14.63
CA VAL A 285 3.38 -8.86 14.04
C VAL A 285 3.58 -9.47 12.64
N LEU A 286 4.41 -8.85 11.79
CA LEU A 286 4.74 -9.40 10.47
C LEU A 286 5.37 -10.79 10.60
N SER A 287 6.29 -10.98 11.54
CA SER A 287 6.92 -12.28 11.76
C SER A 287 5.92 -13.35 12.20
N MET A 288 5.00 -13.01 13.11
CA MET A 288 3.93 -13.91 13.51
C MET A 288 3.02 -14.29 12.33
N VAL A 289 2.67 -13.32 11.49
CA VAL A 289 1.83 -13.56 10.32
C VAL A 289 2.54 -14.41 9.27
N HIS A 290 3.85 -14.21 9.04
CA HIS A 290 4.65 -15.10 8.20
C HIS A 290 4.68 -16.53 8.72
N PHE A 291 4.80 -16.71 10.04
CA PHE A 291 4.73 -18.02 10.67
C PHE A 291 3.39 -18.70 10.45
N ILE A 292 2.29 -18.00 10.71
CA ILE A 292 0.93 -18.54 10.51
C ILE A 292 0.69 -18.86 9.04
N PHE A 293 1.06 -17.95 8.13
CA PHE A 293 0.98 -18.16 6.70
C PHE A 293 1.69 -19.46 6.28
N ARG A 294 2.93 -19.66 6.75
CA ARG A 294 3.73 -20.81 6.37
C ARG A 294 3.25 -22.11 7.02
N LEU A 295 2.72 -22.04 8.24
CA LEU A 295 2.06 -23.16 8.90
C LEU A 295 0.83 -23.63 8.10
N LEU A 296 -0.04 -22.68 7.71
CA LEU A 296 -1.24 -22.96 6.92
C LEU A 296 -0.89 -23.53 5.54
N GLU A 297 0.15 -22.98 4.90
CA GLU A 297 0.69 -23.48 3.64
C GLU A 297 1.19 -24.92 3.76
N SER A 298 1.98 -25.25 4.79
CA SER A 298 2.46 -26.62 5.02
C SER A 298 1.32 -27.59 5.29
N LEU A 299 0.35 -27.21 6.14
CA LEU A 299 -0.82 -28.03 6.42
C LEU A 299 -1.62 -28.33 5.15
N PHE A 300 -1.83 -27.33 4.28
CA PHE A 300 -2.60 -27.52 3.05
C PHE A 300 -1.79 -28.23 1.96
N LEU A 301 -0.65 -27.68 1.54
CA LEU A 301 0.10 -28.15 0.37
C LEU A 301 0.92 -29.41 0.62
N THR A 302 1.45 -29.59 1.85
CA THR A 302 2.29 -30.75 2.18
C THR A 302 1.47 -31.89 2.78
N PHE A 303 0.54 -31.57 3.68
CA PHE A 303 -0.20 -32.56 4.44
C PHE A 303 -1.67 -32.75 4.00
N GLY A 304 -2.13 -32.00 3.01
CA GLY A 304 -3.47 -32.19 2.42
C GLY A 304 -4.64 -31.81 3.35
N VAL A 305 -4.40 -31.02 4.40
CA VAL A 305 -5.42 -30.61 5.36
C VAL A 305 -6.35 -29.58 4.71
N ALA A 306 -7.49 -30.04 4.18
CA ALA A 306 -8.43 -29.22 3.41
C ALA A 306 -8.96 -27.99 4.18
N SER A 307 -9.14 -28.09 5.50
CA SER A 307 -9.59 -26.96 6.34
C SER A 307 -8.60 -25.80 6.39
N ALA A 308 -7.32 -26.03 6.07
CA ALA A 308 -6.31 -24.97 6.02
C ALA A 308 -6.39 -24.11 4.74
N PHE A 309 -7.07 -24.58 3.68
CA PHE A 309 -7.13 -23.89 2.38
C PHE A 309 -7.69 -22.45 2.48
N GLY A 310 -8.88 -22.30 3.07
CA GLY A 310 -9.54 -20.99 3.19
C GLY A 310 -8.67 -19.97 3.94
N PRO A 311 -8.20 -20.29 5.16
CA PRO A 311 -7.26 -19.44 5.90
C PRO A 311 -5.96 -19.17 5.14
N PHE A 312 -5.36 -20.18 4.48
CA PHE A 312 -4.14 -20.01 3.70
C PHE A 312 -4.32 -18.94 2.60
N VAL A 313 -5.38 -19.05 1.80
CA VAL A 313 -5.68 -18.08 0.74
C VAL A 313 -5.94 -16.69 1.31
N ALA A 314 -6.64 -16.57 2.43
CA ALA A 314 -6.87 -15.27 3.08
C ALA A 314 -5.55 -14.62 3.52
N PHE A 315 -4.61 -15.40 4.04
CA PHE A 315 -3.32 -14.91 4.51
C PHE A 315 -2.37 -14.49 3.38
N ILE A 316 -2.49 -15.02 2.15
CA ILE A 316 -1.73 -14.51 0.98
C ILE A 316 -1.93 -13.00 0.84
N ILE A 317 -3.18 -12.56 0.80
CA ILE A 317 -3.55 -11.15 0.55
C ILE A 317 -3.17 -10.27 1.73
N ILE A 318 -3.52 -10.76 2.94
CA ILE A 318 -3.31 -10.02 4.17
C ILE A 318 -1.82 -9.76 4.34
N ASN A 319 -1.01 -10.81 4.16
CA ASN A 319 0.41 -10.75 4.35
C ASN A 319 1.09 -9.82 3.34
N GLU A 320 0.80 -9.98 2.05
CA GLU A 320 1.54 -9.25 1.02
C GLU A 320 1.22 -7.76 0.95
N TRP A 321 -0.06 -7.38 1.03
CA TRP A 321 -0.48 -6.03 0.64
C TRP A 321 -1.14 -5.25 1.77
N ILE A 322 -1.99 -5.89 2.58
CA ILE A 322 -2.84 -5.20 3.56
C ILE A 322 -2.09 -4.92 4.87
N LEU A 323 -1.37 -5.91 5.40
CA LEU A 323 -0.77 -5.83 6.72
C LEU A 323 0.28 -4.72 6.88
N PRO A 324 1.30 -4.57 5.99
CA PRO A 324 2.27 -3.48 6.13
C PRO A 324 1.59 -2.10 6.07
N PHE A 325 0.51 -1.98 5.28
CA PHE A 325 -0.31 -0.79 5.18
C PHE A 325 -1.07 -0.47 6.46
N VAL A 326 -1.79 -1.44 7.01
CA VAL A 326 -2.56 -1.26 8.24
C VAL A 326 -1.66 -0.93 9.43
N LEU A 327 -0.53 -1.64 9.56
CA LEU A 327 0.45 -1.38 10.62
C LEU A 327 1.01 0.05 10.55
N TRP A 328 1.40 0.50 9.36
CA TRP A 328 1.85 1.88 9.17
C TRP A 328 0.74 2.90 9.47
N LEU A 329 -0.48 2.67 9.01
CA LEU A 329 -1.61 3.58 9.22
C LEU A 329 -1.96 3.72 10.71
N ILE A 330 -1.93 2.62 11.47
CA ILE A 330 -2.14 2.65 12.93
C ILE A 330 -1.10 3.54 13.61
N ILE A 331 0.14 3.61 13.12
CA ILE A 331 1.19 4.46 13.68
C ILE A 331 1.00 5.93 13.26
N VAL A 332 0.62 6.20 12.01
CA VAL A 332 0.53 7.55 11.42
C VAL A 332 -0.87 8.18 11.53
N ASN A 333 -1.85 7.47 12.11
CA ASN A 333 -3.26 7.87 12.14
C ASN A 333 -3.52 9.34 12.57
N LYS A 334 -2.68 9.89 13.45
CA LYS A 334 -2.83 11.26 13.97
C LYS A 334 -2.69 12.32 12.88
N ASP A 335 -1.86 12.09 11.87
CA ASP A 335 -1.62 13.04 10.79
C ASP A 335 -2.64 12.89 9.66
N ILE A 336 -3.04 11.65 9.37
CA ILE A 336 -3.95 11.32 8.26
C ILE A 336 -5.39 11.69 8.60
N PHE A 337 -5.86 11.36 9.81
CA PHE A 337 -7.25 11.62 10.22
C PHE A 337 -7.41 12.96 10.97
N ARG A 338 -6.59 13.97 10.68
CA ARG A 338 -6.79 15.32 11.24
C ARG A 338 -8.15 15.87 10.78
N LYS A 339 -9.03 16.20 11.72
CA LYS A 339 -10.29 16.90 11.38
C LYS A 339 -9.95 18.28 10.82
N LYS A 340 -10.54 18.62 9.67
CA LYS A 340 -10.44 19.95 9.05
C LYS A 340 -10.85 21.02 10.06
N GLY A 341 -10.05 22.08 10.22
CA GLY A 341 -10.33 23.20 11.13
C GLY A 341 -9.89 23.02 12.59
N ILE A 342 -9.26 21.88 12.94
CA ILE A 342 -8.58 21.74 14.23
C ILE A 342 -7.22 22.44 14.19
N LEU A 343 -7.10 23.50 14.97
CA LEU A 343 -5.85 24.22 15.19
C LEU A 343 -5.38 23.93 16.63
N THR A 344 -4.06 23.94 16.83
CA THR A 344 -3.47 23.81 18.17
C THR A 344 -3.44 25.17 18.83
N CYS A 345 -4.07 25.31 20.00
CA CYS A 345 -4.05 26.56 20.74
C CYS A 345 -2.61 26.87 21.21
N PRO A 346 -2.05 28.06 20.90
CA PRO A 346 -0.67 28.39 21.26
C PRO A 346 -0.47 28.47 22.79
N PHE A 347 -1.55 28.74 23.54
CA PHE A 347 -1.48 28.96 24.98
C PHE A 347 -1.64 27.69 25.82
N CYS A 348 -2.52 26.78 25.42
CA CYS A 348 -2.83 25.58 26.21
C CYS A 348 -2.47 24.27 25.50
N ARG A 349 -1.95 24.35 24.27
CA ARG A 349 -1.60 23.22 23.41
C ARG A 349 -2.75 22.25 23.11
N SER A 350 -4.00 22.62 23.42
CA SER A 350 -5.16 21.79 23.11
C SER A 350 -5.59 21.95 21.65
N GLU A 351 -5.97 20.84 21.01
CA GLU A 351 -6.49 20.78 19.65
C GLU A 351 -7.98 21.13 19.61
N LYS A 352 -8.38 22.17 18.87
CA LYS A 352 -9.77 22.68 18.86
C LYS A 352 -10.24 23.09 17.47
N THR A 353 -11.47 22.70 17.12
CA THR A 353 -12.23 23.29 16.00
C THR A 353 -12.74 24.67 16.42
N GLY A 354 -12.38 25.73 15.69
CA GLY A 354 -12.73 27.11 16.06
C GLY A 354 -11.75 27.72 17.08
N ILE A 355 -10.46 27.83 16.70
CA ILE A 355 -9.39 28.30 17.58
C ILE A 355 -9.68 29.67 18.20
N VAL A 356 -10.30 30.56 17.44
CA VAL A 356 -10.63 31.93 17.85
C VAL A 356 -11.60 31.90 19.02
N GLN A 357 -12.70 31.14 18.89
CA GLN A 357 -13.69 30.96 19.95
C GLN A 357 -13.08 30.30 21.20
N HIS A 358 -12.18 29.34 21.01
CA HIS A 358 -11.48 28.69 22.12
C HIS A 358 -10.53 29.63 22.86
N ILE A 359 -9.75 30.46 22.15
CA ILE A 359 -8.83 31.44 22.74
C ILE A 359 -9.64 32.49 23.52
N VAL A 360 -10.69 33.03 22.90
CA VAL A 360 -11.59 34.02 23.53
C VAL A 360 -12.24 33.48 24.79
N ALA A 361 -12.75 32.25 24.76
CA ALA A 361 -13.39 31.63 25.92
C ALA A 361 -12.43 31.39 27.10
N ARG A 362 -11.13 31.23 26.84
CA ARG A 362 -10.14 30.95 27.89
C ARG A 362 -9.41 32.18 28.41
N ARG A 363 -9.21 33.20 27.57
CA ARG A 363 -8.32 34.34 27.86
C ARG A 363 -8.96 35.70 27.58
N GLY A 364 -10.23 35.73 27.19
CA GLY A 364 -10.90 36.96 26.77
C GLY A 364 -10.54 37.38 25.34
N LYS A 365 -11.25 38.39 24.81
CA LYS A 365 -11.04 38.90 23.44
C LYS A 365 -9.69 39.58 23.24
N GLU A 366 -9.09 40.09 24.32
CA GLU A 366 -7.80 40.79 24.31
C GLU A 366 -6.64 39.90 23.85
N ALA A 367 -6.73 38.58 24.06
CA ALA A 367 -5.73 37.62 23.62
C ALA A 367 -5.67 37.39 22.09
N LEU A 368 -6.52 38.08 21.30
CA LEU A 368 -6.52 38.06 19.84
C LEU A 368 -5.94 39.34 19.22
N LEU A 369 -5.61 40.36 20.03
CA LEU A 369 -4.95 41.57 19.57
C LEU A 369 -3.44 41.31 19.46
N PRO A 370 -2.75 41.86 18.43
CA PRO A 370 -1.35 41.60 18.16
C PRO A 370 -0.39 42.07 19.26
#